data_AF-A0A8H7LKF7-F1
#
_entry.id   AF-A0A8H7LKF7-F1
#
_cell.length_a   1.000
_cell.length_b   1.000
_cell.length_c   1.000
_cell.angle_alpha   90.00
_cell.angle_beta   90.00
_cell.angle_gamma   90.00
#
_symmetry.space_group_name_H-M   'P 1'
#
loop_
_entity.id
_entity.type
_entity.pdbx_description
1 polymer ?
#
loop_
_entity_poly.entity_id
_entity_poly.type
_entity_poly.pdbx_seq_one_letter_code
_entity_poly.pdbx_strand_id
1 'polypeptide(L)'
;MYLSYKFIYSYSFASAPTASKDSQATPPSPSGAFQEQIHVDLISGYLVSVIQHSTQTAAPPARGRAPAPKKTQIVKSDRMRIETMSRYELAKACLSVHNLEDNYCPHKVLGFPFKMWWTGYSGGKAAAATIETDTKYELLIAQLRALKKNAKDITVFVSFDIDEMDNFRRLRKQPAPSNSMDHATGLGTKVPRLANMDAPTQLHGNIITMLKATHPCEKHRGKHGEAGFCYVTPNGTHIGLNNCRFAIWSAAVAAGDATCHTPPNVAEFDGHQGLGPATTKPRGRGSASTIASPATPTTLLDPTAMFMAAMVPLLVSLTQTIAPHPTPQVEEKVAKVAVVLADDLTDMDEPGVATGFTFLPSHTFNCVLTFKLDTGINLVDKVAALDHCDLTPDIIPEVPHEHLAGVLGVSEGKTIRFQLYCRQWAKDFSCKRKEKETA
;
A
#
# COMPACT_ATOMS: atom_id res chain seq x y z
N MET A 1 -18.18 -31.54 -49.28
CA MET A 1 -17.06 -32.20 -48.57
C MET A 1 -17.38 -32.20 -47.10
N TYR A 2 -17.48 -33.40 -46.53
CA TYR A 2 -17.81 -33.69 -45.14
C TYR A 2 -16.64 -33.35 -44.22
N LEU A 3 -16.93 -32.90 -42.99
CA LEU A 3 -16.56 -33.61 -41.76
C LEU A 3 -17.18 -32.91 -40.53
N SER A 4 -18.10 -33.64 -39.90
CA SER A 4 -18.70 -33.35 -38.59
C SER A 4 -17.96 -34.20 -37.55
N TYR A 5 -17.49 -33.57 -36.47
CA TYR A 5 -16.95 -34.29 -35.31
C TYR A 5 -17.99 -34.24 -34.17
N LYS A 6 -18.61 -35.38 -33.90
CA LYS A 6 -19.36 -35.68 -32.66
C LYS A 6 -18.43 -36.43 -31.71
N PHE A 7 -18.26 -35.93 -30.49
CA PHE A 7 -17.75 -36.71 -29.36
C PHE A 7 -18.93 -37.10 -28.47
N ILE A 8 -19.18 -38.39 -28.32
CA ILE A 8 -20.10 -38.99 -27.36
C ILE A 8 -19.23 -39.75 -26.37
N TYR A 9 -19.34 -39.44 -25.08
CA TYR A 9 -18.87 -40.31 -24.00
C TYR A 9 -20.08 -40.94 -23.33
N SER A 10 -20.24 -42.26 -23.49
CA SER A 10 -21.14 -43.10 -22.73
C SER A 10 -20.35 -43.83 -21.64
N TYR A 11 -20.77 -43.71 -20.38
CA TYR A 11 -20.27 -44.53 -19.28
C TYR A 11 -21.29 -45.63 -19.00
N SER A 12 -20.84 -46.88 -19.11
CA SER A 12 -21.61 -48.10 -18.86
C SER A 12 -21.36 -48.56 -17.42
N PHE A 13 -22.43 -48.77 -16.66
CA PHE A 13 -22.40 -49.38 -15.33
C PHE A 13 -22.48 -50.90 -15.48
N ALA A 14 -21.50 -51.62 -14.92
CA ALA A 14 -21.58 -53.07 -14.70
C ALA A 14 -21.64 -53.35 -13.19
N SER A 15 -22.58 -54.21 -12.80
CA SER A 15 -22.86 -54.61 -11.41
C SER A 15 -22.28 -56.00 -11.05
N ALA A 16 -22.07 -56.17 -9.74
CA ALA A 16 -22.08 -57.39 -8.92
C ALA A 16 -20.81 -58.27 -8.88
N PRO A 17 -20.59 -59.13 -7.83
CA PRO A 17 -21.47 -59.47 -6.71
C PRO A 17 -20.85 -59.42 -5.28
N THR A 18 -21.76 -59.55 -4.31
CA THR A 18 -21.57 -59.75 -2.86
C THR A 18 -20.87 -61.06 -2.49
N ALA A 19 -19.98 -61.03 -1.48
CA ALA A 19 -19.73 -62.15 -0.58
C ALA A 19 -19.19 -61.66 0.78
N SER A 20 -19.88 -62.07 1.84
CA SER A 20 -19.55 -61.89 3.26
C SER A 20 -18.37 -62.76 3.70
N LYS A 21 -17.53 -62.26 4.61
CA LYS A 21 -17.03 -63.06 5.73
C LYS A 21 -16.46 -62.18 6.84
N ASP A 22 -16.95 -62.46 8.04
CA ASP A 22 -16.52 -61.91 9.32
C ASP A 22 -15.02 -62.04 9.56
N SER A 23 -14.39 -60.96 10.01
CA SER A 23 -13.26 -61.01 10.93
C SER A 23 -13.10 -59.67 11.64
N GLN A 24 -13.42 -59.73 12.92
CA GLN A 24 -13.29 -58.68 13.91
C GLN A 24 -11.79 -58.39 14.09
N ALA A 25 -11.32 -57.24 13.59
CA ALA A 25 -9.98 -56.72 13.83
C ALA A 25 -10.07 -55.27 14.30
N THR A 26 -9.45 -55.05 15.45
CA THR A 26 -9.35 -53.80 16.21
C THR A 26 -8.86 -52.63 15.34
N PRO A 27 -9.48 -51.43 15.40
CA PRO A 27 -9.05 -50.29 14.60
C PRO A 27 -7.70 -49.75 15.11
N PRO A 28 -6.67 -49.59 14.27
CA PRO A 28 -5.49 -48.82 14.62
C PRO A 28 -5.85 -47.33 14.69
N SER A 29 -5.57 -46.72 15.84
CA SER A 29 -5.76 -45.31 16.12
C SER A 29 -5.00 -44.43 15.11
N PRO A 30 -5.66 -43.54 14.34
CA PRO A 30 -4.99 -42.62 13.43
C PRO A 30 -4.63 -41.35 14.21
N SER A 31 -3.61 -41.44 15.06
CA SER A 31 -3.13 -40.32 15.86
C SER A 31 -1.61 -40.28 15.81
N GLY A 32 -1.03 -39.51 14.87
CA GLY A 32 0.38 -39.18 14.95
C GLY A 32 1.09 -38.57 13.73
N ALA A 33 0.63 -38.76 12.49
CA ALA A 33 1.48 -38.46 11.33
C ALA A 33 1.17 -37.16 10.55
N PHE A 34 0.07 -36.45 10.83
CA PHE A 34 -0.33 -35.29 10.01
C PHE A 34 0.27 -33.94 10.44
N GLN A 35 0.97 -33.87 11.58
CA GLN A 35 1.46 -32.60 12.11
C GLN A 35 2.91 -32.27 11.72
N GLU A 36 3.70 -33.26 11.29
CA GLU A 36 5.13 -33.04 10.98
C GLU A 36 5.37 -32.55 9.54
N GLN A 37 4.38 -32.69 8.65
CA GLN A 37 4.52 -32.31 7.24
C GLN A 37 4.24 -30.82 6.97
N ILE A 38 3.59 -30.12 7.90
CA ILE A 38 3.25 -28.69 7.76
C ILE A 38 4.47 -27.79 8.06
N HIS A 39 5.48 -28.29 8.79
CA HIS A 39 6.65 -27.49 9.18
C HIS A 39 7.77 -27.48 8.12
N VAL A 40 7.74 -28.39 7.13
CA VAL A 40 8.80 -28.50 6.12
C VAL A 40 8.59 -27.52 4.96
N ASP A 41 7.35 -27.10 4.69
CA ASP A 41 7.06 -26.13 3.62
C ASP A 41 7.43 -24.68 3.97
N LEU A 42 7.57 -24.34 5.25
CA LEU A 42 7.99 -23.00 5.69
C LEU A 42 9.41 -22.61 5.25
N ILE A 43 10.23 -23.57 4.77
CA ILE A 43 11.62 -23.31 4.34
C ILE A 43 11.72 -23.14 2.81
N SER A 44 10.63 -23.29 2.06
CA SER A 44 10.67 -23.15 0.61
C SER A 44 10.73 -21.67 0.20
N GLY A 45 11.89 -21.23 -0.31
CA GLY A 45 12.13 -19.87 -0.80
C GLY A 45 13.60 -19.61 -1.15
N TYR A 46 13.85 -18.54 -1.93
CA TYR A 46 15.19 -18.05 -2.23
C TYR A 46 15.73 -17.25 -1.05
N LEU A 47 17.04 -17.29 -0.82
CA LEU A 47 17.68 -16.30 0.04
C LEU A 47 17.78 -14.97 -0.72
N VAL A 48 17.12 -13.93 -0.23
CA VAL A 48 17.06 -12.62 -0.87
C VAL A 48 17.85 -11.60 -0.06
N SER A 49 18.93 -11.09 -0.63
CA SER A 49 19.73 -9.99 -0.08
C SER A 49 19.22 -8.65 -0.60
N VAL A 50 18.56 -7.90 0.26
CA VAL A 50 17.99 -6.58 -0.03
C VAL A 50 18.99 -5.49 0.33
N ILE A 51 19.41 -4.74 -0.68
CA ILE A 51 20.42 -3.69 -0.63
C ILE A 51 19.72 -2.33 -0.72
N GLN A 52 19.75 -1.59 0.38
CA GLN A 52 19.27 -0.22 0.43
C GLN A 52 20.44 0.74 0.16
N HIS A 53 20.27 1.60 -0.84
CA HIS A 53 21.15 2.75 -1.08
C HIS A 53 20.52 4.02 -0.49
N SER A 54 21.33 4.86 0.13
CA SER A 54 20.91 6.18 0.60
C SER A 54 22.06 7.18 0.56
N THR A 55 21.77 8.42 0.23
CA THR A 55 22.74 9.51 0.31
C THR A 55 22.58 10.23 1.63
N GLN A 56 23.58 10.12 2.51
CA GLN A 56 23.58 10.86 3.76
C GLN A 56 24.30 12.20 3.56
N THR A 57 23.57 13.29 3.71
CA THR A 57 24.17 14.62 3.82
C THR A 57 24.82 14.72 5.21
N ALA A 58 26.15 14.79 5.26
CA ALA A 58 26.85 15.04 6.51
C ALA A 58 26.48 16.44 7.05
N ALA A 59 26.35 16.57 8.36
CA ALA A 59 26.10 17.86 8.99
C ALA A 59 27.17 18.88 8.55
N PRO A 60 26.80 20.11 8.19
CA PRO A 60 27.76 21.10 7.74
C PRO A 60 28.77 21.39 8.86
N PRO A 61 30.09 21.33 8.60
CA PRO A 61 31.08 21.74 9.58
C PRO A 61 30.92 23.23 9.89
N ALA A 62 31.15 23.63 11.13
CA ALA A 62 30.89 24.99 11.64
C ALA A 62 31.61 26.12 10.87
N ARG A 63 32.68 25.81 10.13
CA ARG A 63 33.32 26.68 9.14
C ARG A 63 33.90 25.82 8.01
N GLY A 64 33.39 25.95 6.79
CA GLY A 64 33.97 25.29 5.63
C GLY A 64 32.99 25.03 4.49
N ARG A 65 33.53 24.57 3.36
CA ARG A 65 32.78 24.11 2.18
C ARG A 65 31.84 22.97 2.58
N ALA A 66 30.62 22.95 2.04
CA ALA A 66 29.65 21.89 2.30
C ALA A 66 30.26 20.51 1.98
N PRO A 67 30.16 19.53 2.90
CA PRO A 67 30.73 18.21 2.71
C PRO A 67 30.04 17.52 1.52
N ALA A 68 30.83 16.80 0.72
CA ALA A 68 30.29 16.03 -0.40
C ALA A 68 29.33 14.95 0.14
N PRO A 69 28.18 14.73 -0.52
CA PRO A 69 27.23 13.69 -0.13
C PRO A 69 27.91 12.32 -0.09
N LYS A 70 27.80 11.61 1.03
CA LYS A 70 28.36 10.26 1.17
C LYS A 70 27.25 9.23 0.89
N LYS A 71 27.46 8.39 -0.12
CA LYS A 71 26.57 7.25 -0.38
C LYS A 71 26.83 6.17 0.66
N THR A 72 25.78 5.77 1.36
CA THR A 72 25.77 4.65 2.30
C THR A 72 24.97 3.49 1.71
N GLN A 73 25.34 2.27 2.09
CA GLN A 73 24.67 1.05 1.65
C GLN A 73 24.41 0.17 2.87
N ILE A 74 23.17 -0.32 3.01
CA ILE A 74 22.77 -1.26 4.06
C ILE A 74 22.25 -2.52 3.39
N VAL A 75 22.72 -3.69 3.83
CA VAL A 75 22.31 -4.99 3.29
C VAL A 75 21.67 -5.80 4.39
N LYS A 76 20.47 -6.32 4.12
CA LYS A 76 19.75 -7.27 4.98
C LYS A 76 19.26 -8.42 4.13
N SER A 77 19.07 -9.60 4.71
CA SER A 77 18.63 -10.77 3.96
C SER A 77 17.43 -11.44 4.62
N ASP A 78 16.55 -12.01 3.81
CA ASP A 78 15.39 -12.80 4.25
C ASP A 78 15.09 -13.91 3.22
N ARG A 79 14.31 -14.93 3.62
CA ARG A 79 13.84 -15.98 2.71
C ARG A 79 12.49 -15.60 2.12
N MET A 80 12.43 -15.49 0.78
CA MET A 80 11.21 -15.08 0.07
C MET A 80 10.85 -16.06 -1.04
N ARG A 81 9.55 -16.26 -1.25
CA ARG A 81 9.00 -17.05 -2.36
C ARG A 81 8.81 -16.17 -3.59
N ILE A 82 9.92 -15.67 -4.14
CA ILE A 82 9.89 -14.70 -5.24
C ILE A 82 9.09 -15.23 -6.45
N GLU A 83 9.13 -16.54 -6.71
CA GLU A 83 8.37 -17.18 -7.80
C GLU A 83 6.87 -16.95 -7.77
N THR A 84 6.28 -16.78 -6.59
CA THR A 84 4.83 -16.61 -6.42
C THR A 84 4.42 -15.17 -6.18
N MET A 85 5.40 -14.27 -6.01
CA MET A 85 5.16 -12.88 -5.68
C MET A 85 5.06 -12.04 -6.94
N SER A 86 4.09 -11.13 -6.97
CA SER A 86 4.06 -10.04 -7.93
C SER A 86 5.18 -9.03 -7.66
N ARG A 87 5.50 -8.16 -8.64
CA ARG A 87 6.48 -7.08 -8.45
C ARG A 87 6.14 -6.19 -7.25
N TYR A 88 4.85 -5.88 -7.09
CA TYR A 88 4.35 -5.08 -5.97
C TYR A 88 4.58 -5.78 -4.61
N GLU A 89 4.31 -7.08 -4.52
CA GLU A 89 4.52 -7.85 -3.29
C GLU A 89 6.00 -7.97 -2.96
N LEU A 90 6.87 -8.20 -3.96
CA LEU A 90 8.32 -8.23 -3.75
C LEU A 90 8.80 -6.87 -3.22
N ALA A 91 8.39 -5.78 -3.85
CA ALA A 91 8.75 -4.43 -3.42
C ALA A 91 8.31 -4.14 -1.97
N LYS A 92 7.09 -4.57 -1.60
CA LYS A 92 6.58 -4.45 -0.23
C LYS A 92 7.39 -5.28 0.77
N ALA A 93 7.76 -6.51 0.41
CA ALA A 93 8.60 -7.37 1.25
C ALA A 93 10.01 -6.79 1.43
N CYS A 94 10.62 -6.26 0.37
CA CYS A 94 11.92 -5.59 0.43
C CYS A 94 11.92 -4.37 1.37
N LEU A 95 10.82 -3.60 1.41
CA LEU A 95 10.67 -2.50 2.36
C LEU A 95 10.55 -3.00 3.80
N SER A 96 9.79 -4.08 4.02
CA SER A 96 9.61 -4.67 5.36
C SER A 96 10.91 -5.21 5.94
N VAL A 97 11.78 -5.82 5.12
CA VAL A 97 13.14 -6.23 5.54
C VAL A 97 13.92 -5.06 6.16
N HIS A 98 13.72 -3.84 5.66
CA HIS A 98 14.39 -2.63 6.17
C HIS A 98 13.56 -1.83 7.19
N ASN A 99 12.38 -2.32 7.60
CA ASN A 99 11.42 -1.61 8.46
C ASN A 99 11.00 -0.23 7.85
N LEU A 100 10.80 -0.18 6.54
CA LEU A 100 10.46 1.04 5.78
C LEU A 100 8.99 1.11 5.33
N GLU A 101 8.19 0.08 5.60
CA GLU A 101 6.78 -0.05 5.20
C GLU A 101 5.86 1.05 5.75
N ASP A 102 6.23 1.66 6.88
CA ASP A 102 5.48 2.77 7.46
C ASP A 102 5.79 4.11 6.79
N ASN A 103 6.96 4.21 6.17
CA ASN A 103 7.46 5.44 5.57
C ASN A 103 7.24 5.47 4.06
N TYR A 104 7.17 4.30 3.42
CA TYR A 104 7.06 4.16 1.97
C TYR A 104 5.94 3.19 1.62
N CYS A 105 5.18 3.53 0.58
CA CYS A 105 4.19 2.63 0.00
C CYS A 105 4.49 2.44 -1.48
N PRO A 106 4.86 1.22 -1.93
CA PRO A 106 4.90 0.97 -3.36
C PRO A 106 3.50 1.16 -3.93
N HIS A 107 3.40 1.68 -5.15
CA HIS A 107 2.15 1.71 -5.90
C HIS A 107 1.95 0.36 -6.62
N LYS A 108 0.72 -0.15 -6.72
CA LYS A 108 0.44 -1.43 -7.42
C LYS A 108 0.87 -1.38 -8.89
N VAL A 109 0.57 -0.26 -9.56
CA VAL A 109 0.87 -0.06 -11.00
C VAL A 109 2.28 0.49 -11.24
N LEU A 110 2.66 1.57 -10.55
CA LEU A 110 3.89 2.33 -10.81
C LEU A 110 4.98 2.07 -9.76
N GLY A 111 5.04 0.87 -9.16
CA GLY A 111 5.97 0.54 -8.08
C GLY A 111 7.40 1.07 -8.30
N PHE A 112 8.12 1.36 -7.21
CA PHE A 112 9.42 2.03 -7.28
C PHE A 112 10.45 1.23 -8.10
N PRO A 113 11.38 1.92 -8.78
CA PRO A 113 12.43 1.25 -9.55
C PRO A 113 13.38 0.49 -8.62
N PHE A 114 13.71 -0.75 -8.97
CA PHE A 114 14.75 -1.53 -8.30
C PHE A 114 15.54 -2.37 -9.30
N LYS A 115 16.77 -2.75 -8.94
CA LYS A 115 17.57 -3.71 -9.71
C LYS A 115 17.51 -5.08 -9.06
N MET A 116 17.45 -6.13 -9.87
CA MET A 116 17.47 -7.50 -9.39
C MET A 116 18.50 -8.32 -10.17
N TRP A 117 19.27 -9.16 -9.46
CA TRP A 117 20.19 -10.13 -10.04
C TRP A 117 20.37 -11.29 -9.06
N TRP A 118 21.12 -12.32 -9.44
CA TRP A 118 21.37 -13.49 -8.58
C TRP A 118 22.78 -14.04 -8.77
N THR A 119 23.16 -14.98 -7.91
CA THR A 119 24.45 -15.71 -8.02
C THR A 119 24.55 -16.47 -9.35
N GLY A 120 25.48 -16.03 -10.20
CA GLY A 120 25.67 -16.58 -11.55
C GLY A 120 24.90 -15.86 -12.65
N TYR A 121 24.26 -14.72 -12.38
CA TYR A 121 23.69 -13.84 -13.41
C TYR A 121 24.79 -13.31 -14.34
N SER A 122 24.60 -13.44 -15.66
CA SER A 122 25.56 -12.99 -16.67
C SER A 122 25.70 -11.47 -16.63
N GLY A 123 26.88 -10.99 -16.22
CA GLY A 123 27.18 -9.55 -16.08
C GLY A 123 27.08 -8.99 -14.66
N GLY A 124 26.66 -9.81 -13.69
CA GLY A 124 26.68 -9.45 -12.26
C GLY A 124 25.89 -8.18 -11.92
N LYS A 125 26.30 -7.50 -10.83
CA LYS A 125 25.64 -6.27 -10.33
C LYS A 125 25.65 -5.13 -11.35
N ALA A 126 26.72 -4.98 -12.12
CA ALA A 126 26.89 -3.86 -13.05
C ALA A 126 25.95 -3.95 -14.25
N ALA A 127 25.63 -5.16 -14.71
CA ALA A 127 24.73 -5.40 -15.83
C ALA A 127 23.25 -5.59 -15.41
N ALA A 128 22.94 -5.49 -14.12
CA ALA A 128 21.57 -5.65 -13.64
C ALA A 128 20.70 -4.47 -14.12
N ALA A 129 19.65 -4.79 -14.88
CA ALA A 129 18.71 -3.81 -15.40
C ALA A 129 17.79 -3.28 -14.28
N THR A 130 17.38 -2.01 -14.40
CA THR A 130 16.36 -1.40 -13.53
C THR A 130 14.97 -1.85 -13.97
N ILE A 131 14.20 -2.39 -13.01
CA ILE A 131 12.85 -2.93 -13.18
C ILE A 131 11.87 -1.86 -12.74
N GLU A 132 11.07 -1.37 -13.69
CA GLU A 132 10.06 -0.33 -13.47
C GLU A 132 8.64 -0.83 -13.76
N THR A 133 8.52 -1.91 -14.52
CA THR A 133 7.25 -2.45 -15.02
C THR A 133 7.10 -3.91 -14.66
N ASP A 134 5.86 -4.37 -14.55
CA ASP A 134 5.55 -5.77 -14.26
C ASP A 134 6.08 -6.70 -15.37
N THR A 135 6.02 -6.27 -16.63
CA THR A 135 6.57 -7.05 -17.76
C THR A 135 8.07 -7.31 -17.64
N LYS A 136 8.87 -6.31 -17.22
CA LYS A 136 10.31 -6.48 -16.99
C LYS A 136 10.57 -7.45 -15.83
N TYR A 137 9.74 -7.37 -14.80
CA TYR A 137 9.83 -8.25 -13.64
C TYR A 137 9.52 -9.70 -14.01
N GLU A 138 8.40 -9.95 -14.70
CA GLU A 138 8.01 -11.29 -15.14
C GLU A 138 9.07 -11.96 -16.03
N LEU A 139 9.72 -11.18 -16.91
CA LEU A 139 10.82 -11.71 -17.74
C LEU A 139 12.00 -12.18 -16.89
N LEU A 140 12.39 -11.42 -15.86
CA LEU A 140 13.48 -11.80 -14.96
C LEU A 140 13.12 -13.00 -14.09
N ILE A 141 11.87 -13.10 -13.65
CA ILE A 141 11.39 -14.28 -12.92
C ILE A 141 11.39 -15.52 -13.82
N ALA A 142 10.97 -15.39 -15.09
CA ALA A 142 11.06 -16.48 -16.06
C ALA A 142 12.52 -16.93 -16.28
N GLN A 143 13.46 -16.00 -16.39
CA GLN A 143 14.89 -16.32 -16.48
C GLN A 143 15.43 -17.01 -15.23
N LEU A 144 15.03 -16.54 -14.04
CA LEU A 144 15.41 -17.15 -12.76
C LEU A 144 14.87 -18.60 -12.66
N ARG A 145 13.61 -18.84 -13.06
CA ARG A 145 12.99 -20.18 -13.09
C ARG A 145 13.64 -21.12 -14.11
N ALA A 146 14.15 -20.60 -15.22
CA ALA A 146 14.82 -21.39 -16.25
C ALA A 146 16.18 -21.95 -15.79
N LEU A 147 16.75 -21.41 -14.70
CA LEU A 147 17.94 -21.98 -14.08
C LEU A 147 17.56 -23.31 -13.44
N LYS A 148 18.08 -24.42 -13.99
CA LYS A 148 17.90 -25.78 -13.45
C LYS A 148 18.66 -26.01 -12.13
N LYS A 149 18.69 -25.03 -11.24
CA LYS A 149 19.38 -25.05 -9.94
C LYS A 149 18.35 -25.03 -8.83
N ASN A 150 18.68 -25.62 -7.69
CA ASN A 150 17.79 -25.56 -6.53
C ASN A 150 17.73 -24.13 -6.01
N ALA A 151 16.54 -23.67 -5.59
CA ALA A 151 16.36 -22.34 -4.99
C ALA A 151 17.27 -22.09 -3.77
N LYS A 152 17.67 -23.17 -3.06
CA LYS A 152 18.59 -23.13 -1.92
C LYS A 152 20.01 -22.72 -2.30
N ASP A 153 20.42 -22.94 -3.54
CA ASP A 153 21.77 -22.67 -4.04
C ASP A 153 21.88 -21.29 -4.71
N ILE A 154 20.75 -20.57 -4.82
CA ILE A 154 20.67 -19.28 -5.49
C ILE A 154 20.39 -18.19 -4.46
N THR A 155 21.30 -17.22 -4.36
CA THR A 155 21.03 -15.98 -3.64
C THR A 155 20.59 -14.91 -4.64
N VAL A 156 19.41 -14.34 -4.41
CA VAL A 156 18.87 -13.22 -5.20
C VAL A 156 19.23 -11.92 -4.49
N PHE A 157 19.70 -10.93 -5.25
CA PHE A 157 20.02 -9.61 -4.77
C PHE A 157 19.01 -8.62 -5.34
N VAL A 158 18.45 -7.78 -4.48
CA VAL A 158 17.54 -6.69 -4.87
C VAL A 158 18.15 -5.40 -4.35
N SER A 159 18.33 -4.38 -5.20
CA SER A 159 18.80 -3.07 -4.75
C SER A 159 17.89 -1.93 -5.18
N PHE A 160 17.61 -1.02 -4.26
CA PHE A 160 16.86 0.21 -4.52
C PHE A 160 17.52 1.41 -3.85
N ASP A 161 17.27 2.61 -4.38
CA ASP A 161 17.78 3.87 -3.87
C ASP A 161 16.65 4.64 -3.18
N ILE A 162 16.81 4.92 -1.88
CA ILE A 162 15.82 5.68 -1.10
C ILE A 162 15.62 7.09 -1.64
N ASP A 163 16.66 7.69 -2.22
CA ASP A 163 16.60 9.06 -2.72
C ASP A 163 15.71 9.15 -3.97
N GLU A 164 15.67 8.09 -4.79
CA GLU A 164 14.75 7.97 -5.93
C GLU A 164 13.31 7.61 -5.51
N MET A 165 13.14 7.16 -4.26
CA MET A 165 11.85 6.72 -3.72
C MET A 165 11.01 7.83 -3.09
N ASP A 166 11.42 9.09 -3.15
CA ASP A 166 10.74 10.18 -2.43
C ASP A 166 9.28 10.36 -2.87
N ASN A 167 8.97 10.11 -4.16
CA ASN A 167 7.61 10.13 -4.70
C ASN A 167 6.69 9.02 -4.13
N PHE A 168 7.27 8.00 -3.50
CA PHE A 168 6.56 6.87 -2.88
C PHE A 168 6.51 6.99 -1.34
N ARG A 169 7.03 8.08 -0.79
CA ARG A 169 6.96 8.34 0.64
C ARG A 169 5.50 8.50 1.04
N ARG A 170 5.05 7.70 2.01
CA ARG A 170 3.79 7.97 2.69
C ARG A 170 3.94 9.34 3.31
N LEU A 171 3.17 10.30 2.82
CA LEU A 171 2.92 11.52 3.56
C LEU A 171 2.25 11.07 4.86
N ARG A 172 3.05 10.85 5.90
CA ARG A 172 2.51 10.79 7.25
C ARG A 172 1.80 12.13 7.38
N LYS A 173 0.47 12.12 7.41
CA LYS A 173 -0.28 13.14 8.16
C LYS A 173 0.38 13.06 9.52
N GLN A 174 1.37 13.93 9.78
CA GLN A 174 1.85 14.08 11.14
C GLN A 174 0.56 14.31 11.93
N PRO A 175 0.27 13.51 12.98
CA PRO A 175 -0.75 13.92 13.92
C PRO A 175 -0.36 15.33 14.29
N ALA A 176 -1.22 16.29 13.90
CA ALA A 176 -0.92 17.70 14.09
C ALA A 176 -0.51 17.82 15.56
N PRO A 177 0.71 18.31 15.88
CA PRO A 177 1.07 18.57 17.25
C PRO A 177 -0.06 19.44 17.79
N SER A 178 -0.76 18.94 18.80
CA SER A 178 -2.05 19.43 19.30
C SER A 178 -2.03 20.88 19.82
N ASN A 179 -0.94 21.63 19.59
CA ASN A 179 -0.68 22.96 20.12
C ASN A 179 -0.13 23.97 19.08
N SER A 180 -0.31 23.76 17.77
CA SER A 180 0.08 24.79 16.77
C SER A 180 -1.06 25.07 15.78
N MET A 181 -1.92 26.01 16.16
CA MET A 181 -2.97 26.62 15.33
C MET A 181 -2.41 27.64 14.30
N ASP A 182 -1.17 27.50 13.85
CA ASP A 182 -0.47 28.54 13.06
C ASP A 182 -0.01 28.09 11.66
N HIS A 183 -0.78 27.24 10.97
CA HIS A 183 -0.49 26.90 9.57
C HIS A 183 -1.68 27.08 8.64
N ALA A 184 -1.98 28.34 8.34
CA ALA A 184 -2.87 28.76 7.25
C ALA A 184 -2.23 29.82 6.34
N THR A 185 -0.98 29.64 5.92
CA THR A 185 -0.34 30.61 4.99
C THR A 185 0.64 30.03 3.98
N GLY A 186 0.72 28.71 3.84
CA GLY A 186 1.86 28.06 3.17
C GLY A 186 1.58 27.25 1.92
N LEU A 187 0.42 27.31 1.25
CA LEU A 187 0.22 26.58 -0.01
C LEU A 187 -0.57 27.41 -1.01
N GLY A 188 0.01 27.55 -2.21
CA GLY A 188 -0.42 28.46 -3.27
C GLY A 188 -1.83 28.23 -3.80
N THR A 189 -2.22 29.13 -4.69
CA THR A 189 -3.53 29.42 -5.30
C THR A 189 -4.32 28.26 -5.94
N LYS A 190 -3.92 26.99 -5.77
CA LYS A 190 -4.71 25.85 -6.21
C LYS A 190 -5.83 25.60 -5.20
N VAL A 191 -7.02 26.10 -5.53
CA VAL A 191 -8.28 25.74 -4.86
C VAL A 191 -8.42 24.22 -4.90
N PRO A 192 -8.41 23.52 -3.76
CA PRO A 192 -8.62 22.08 -3.73
C PRO A 192 -9.97 21.74 -4.37
N ARG A 193 -9.98 20.84 -5.36
CA ARG A 193 -11.22 20.38 -5.98
C ARG A 193 -12.01 19.58 -4.94
N LEU A 194 -13.31 19.89 -4.80
CA LEU A 194 -14.22 19.23 -3.84
C LEU A 194 -14.18 17.70 -3.94
N ALA A 195 -14.07 17.14 -5.14
CA ALA A 195 -13.98 15.70 -5.39
C ALA A 195 -12.77 15.01 -4.72
N ASN A 196 -11.70 15.76 -4.42
CA ASN A 196 -10.47 15.21 -3.84
C ASN A 196 -10.39 15.39 -2.31
N MET A 197 -11.42 15.99 -1.71
CA MET A 197 -11.48 16.16 -0.26
C MET A 197 -12.05 14.90 0.37
N ASP A 198 -11.53 14.52 1.53
CA ASP A 198 -12.04 13.41 2.32
C ASP A 198 -13.50 13.68 2.74
N ALA A 199 -14.31 12.62 2.82
CA ALA A 199 -15.72 12.66 3.22
C ALA A 199 -16.00 13.54 4.47
N PRO A 200 -15.19 13.51 5.55
CA PRO A 200 -15.42 14.41 6.69
C PRO A 200 -15.24 15.89 6.34
N THR A 201 -14.29 16.25 5.47
CA THR A 201 -14.13 17.66 5.07
C THR A 201 -15.22 18.11 4.11
N GLN A 202 -15.72 17.22 3.24
CA GLN A 202 -16.91 17.50 2.42
C GLN A 202 -18.16 17.71 3.30
N LEU A 203 -18.35 16.87 4.33
CA LEU A 203 -19.43 17.01 5.30
C LEU A 203 -19.39 18.39 5.98
N HIS A 204 -18.20 18.83 6.42
CA HIS A 204 -18.03 20.16 7.00
C HIS A 204 -18.37 21.28 6.01
N GLY A 205 -18.03 21.13 4.72
CA GLY A 205 -18.37 22.11 3.68
C GLY A 205 -19.89 22.32 3.51
N ASN A 206 -20.67 21.24 3.54
CA ASN A 206 -22.13 21.31 3.46
C ASN A 206 -22.73 22.02 4.69
N ILE A 207 -22.23 21.70 5.89
CA ILE A 207 -22.68 22.34 7.13
C ILE A 207 -22.31 23.83 7.15
N ILE A 208 -21.12 24.21 6.70
CA ILE A 208 -20.71 25.62 6.59
C ILE A 208 -21.65 26.40 5.65
N THR A 209 -22.05 25.80 4.54
CA THR A 209 -22.98 26.41 3.59
C THR A 209 -24.35 26.65 4.23
N MET A 210 -24.87 25.67 4.98
CA MET A 210 -26.10 25.80 5.76
C MET A 210 -26.00 26.86 6.86
N LEU A 211 -24.88 26.93 7.58
CA LEU A 211 -24.64 27.95 8.60
C LEU A 211 -24.61 29.36 7.97
N LYS A 212 -23.97 29.55 6.82
CA LYS A 212 -23.98 30.84 6.10
C LYS A 212 -25.38 31.25 5.67
N ALA A 213 -26.20 30.31 5.21
CA ALA A 213 -27.60 30.59 4.84
C ALA A 213 -28.47 30.97 6.06
N THR A 214 -28.15 30.43 7.24
CA THR A 214 -28.93 30.66 8.47
C THR A 214 -28.56 31.95 9.19
N HIS A 215 -27.33 32.43 9.05
CA HIS A 215 -26.76 33.55 9.83
C HIS A 215 -26.34 34.78 9.02
N PRO A 216 -27.12 35.29 8.04
CA PRO A 216 -26.80 36.53 7.36
C PRO A 216 -26.95 37.73 8.31
N CYS A 217 -26.11 38.75 8.17
CA CYS A 217 -26.10 39.91 9.05
C CYS A 217 -25.87 41.22 8.29
N GLU A 218 -26.85 42.11 8.32
CA GLU A 218 -26.80 43.42 7.64
C GLU A 218 -25.95 44.47 8.40
N LYS A 219 -25.83 44.32 9.74
CA LYS A 219 -25.06 45.26 10.59
C LYS A 219 -23.56 45.15 10.37
N HIS A 220 -23.08 43.98 9.99
CA HIS A 220 -21.67 43.71 9.76
C HIS A 220 -21.47 43.38 8.30
N ARG A 221 -21.09 44.38 7.50
CA ARG A 221 -20.81 44.20 6.08
C ARG A 221 -19.38 43.73 5.87
N GLY A 222 -19.17 42.88 4.88
CA GLY A 222 -17.85 42.51 4.40
C GLY A 222 -17.11 43.71 3.80
N LYS A 223 -15.82 43.54 3.50
CA LYS A 223 -14.99 44.61 2.89
C LYS A 223 -15.57 45.17 1.60
N HIS A 224 -16.40 44.40 0.89
CA HIS A 224 -17.04 44.78 -0.37
C HIS A 224 -18.49 45.28 -0.20
N GLY A 225 -18.95 45.50 1.03
CA GLY A 225 -20.31 46.01 1.30
C GLY A 225 -21.42 44.95 1.27
N GLU A 226 -21.09 43.69 0.95
CA GLU A 226 -21.98 42.53 1.06
C GLU A 226 -22.36 42.26 2.52
N ALA A 227 -23.55 41.67 2.75
CA ALA A 227 -23.96 41.25 4.09
C ALA A 227 -22.96 40.21 4.63
N GLY A 228 -22.43 40.44 5.82
CA GLY A 228 -21.57 39.48 6.50
C GLY A 228 -22.37 38.39 7.19
N PHE A 229 -21.71 37.61 8.02
CA PHE A 229 -22.34 36.53 8.77
C PHE A 229 -22.11 36.72 10.26
N CYS A 230 -23.17 36.63 11.06
CA CYS A 230 -23.07 36.77 12.52
C CYS A 230 -24.02 35.81 13.22
N TYR A 231 -23.55 35.22 14.31
CA TYR A 231 -24.43 34.60 15.28
C TYR A 231 -25.00 35.70 16.20
N VAL A 232 -26.32 35.73 16.38
CA VAL A 232 -26.99 36.67 17.29
C VAL A 232 -27.25 35.95 18.60
N THR A 233 -26.55 36.39 19.64
CA THR A 233 -26.76 35.87 21.01
C THR A 233 -28.18 36.22 21.50
N PRO A 234 -28.72 35.52 22.51
CA PRO A 234 -30.01 35.85 23.12
C PRO A 234 -30.12 37.31 23.61
N ASN A 235 -28.97 37.94 23.92
CA ASN A 235 -28.89 39.33 24.35
C ASN A 235 -28.92 40.34 23.19
N GLY A 236 -29.06 39.87 21.93
CA GLY A 236 -29.03 40.70 20.74
C GLY A 236 -27.62 41.14 20.31
N THR A 237 -26.56 40.67 20.97
CA THR A 237 -25.16 40.93 20.58
C THR A 237 -24.79 40.06 19.39
N HIS A 238 -24.18 40.67 18.37
CA HIS A 238 -23.76 39.99 17.15
C HIS A 238 -22.29 39.53 17.26
N ILE A 239 -22.05 38.24 17.07
CA ILE A 239 -20.71 37.64 17.02
C ILE A 239 -20.36 37.36 15.55
N GLY A 240 -19.39 38.08 15.00
CA GLY A 240 -18.96 37.91 13.62
C GLY A 240 -18.40 36.51 13.34
N LEU A 241 -18.89 35.86 12.29
CA LEU A 241 -18.47 34.52 11.87
C LEU A 241 -17.43 34.62 10.75
N ASN A 242 -16.19 34.24 11.05
CA ASN A 242 -15.13 34.08 10.05
C ASN A 242 -15.01 32.59 9.64
N ASN A 243 -14.18 32.29 8.64
CA ASN A 243 -14.00 30.91 8.16
C ASN A 243 -13.51 29.94 9.26
N CYS A 244 -12.75 30.42 10.23
CA CYS A 244 -12.30 29.62 11.36
C CYS A 244 -13.48 29.25 12.29
N ARG A 245 -14.31 30.21 12.68
CA ARG A 245 -15.52 29.99 13.47
C ARG A 245 -16.52 29.08 12.76
N PHE A 246 -16.67 29.21 11.44
CA PHE A 246 -17.48 28.29 10.64
C PHE A 246 -16.93 26.86 10.66
N ALA A 247 -15.61 26.67 10.61
CA ALA A 247 -14.99 25.35 10.68
C ALA A 247 -15.15 24.71 12.07
N ILE A 248 -14.99 25.48 13.15
CA ILE A 248 -15.21 25.01 14.53
C ILE A 248 -16.68 24.61 14.72
N TRP A 249 -17.60 25.48 14.30
CA TRP A 249 -19.03 25.22 14.44
C TRP A 249 -19.48 24.03 13.57
N SER A 250 -19.01 23.91 12.33
CA SER A 250 -19.39 22.78 11.48
C SER A 250 -18.88 21.45 12.00
N ALA A 251 -17.66 21.42 12.56
CA ALA A 251 -17.13 20.22 13.22
C ALA A 251 -17.98 19.84 14.45
N ALA A 252 -18.39 20.81 15.28
CA ALA A 252 -19.24 20.55 16.44
C ALA A 252 -20.65 20.06 16.04
N VAL A 253 -21.24 20.59 14.96
CA VAL A 253 -22.50 20.08 14.42
C VAL A 253 -22.35 18.65 13.88
N ALA A 254 -21.24 18.36 13.19
CA ALA A 254 -20.95 17.02 12.70
C ALA A 254 -20.74 16.00 13.84
N ALA A 255 -20.17 16.44 14.97
CA ALA A 255 -20.01 15.64 16.18
C ALA A 255 -21.32 15.47 16.99
N GLY A 256 -22.34 16.29 16.73
CA GLY A 256 -23.59 16.31 17.49
C GLY A 256 -23.55 17.18 18.76
N ASP A 257 -22.47 17.95 18.97
CA ASP A 257 -22.26 18.82 20.14
C ASP A 257 -22.88 20.22 19.97
N ALA A 258 -23.25 20.58 18.74
CA ALA A 258 -23.86 21.86 18.41
C ALA A 258 -24.99 21.69 17.38
N THR A 259 -25.82 22.73 17.21
CA THR A 259 -26.86 22.76 16.17
C THR A 259 -26.60 23.88 15.18
N CYS A 260 -27.33 23.92 14.07
CA CYS A 260 -27.24 25.02 13.11
C CYS A 260 -27.63 26.39 13.71
N HIS A 261 -28.36 26.40 14.82
CA HIS A 261 -28.84 27.60 15.49
C HIS A 261 -28.06 27.94 16.76
N THR A 262 -27.41 26.96 17.38
CA THR A 262 -26.69 27.11 18.65
C THR A 262 -25.23 26.74 18.45
N PRO A 263 -24.29 27.69 18.57
CA PRO A 263 -22.88 27.39 18.43
C PRO A 263 -22.34 26.54 19.59
N PRO A 264 -21.19 25.86 19.41
CA PRO A 264 -20.54 25.15 20.48
C PRO A 264 -20.08 26.11 21.59
N ASN A 265 -20.26 25.69 22.84
CA ASN A 265 -19.77 26.41 24.02
C ASN A 265 -18.27 26.14 24.24
N VAL A 266 -17.44 26.64 23.33
CA VAL A 266 -15.97 26.50 23.37
C VAL A 266 -15.33 27.88 23.31
N ALA A 267 -14.28 28.09 24.12
CA ALA A 267 -13.63 29.39 24.28
C ALA A 267 -13.05 29.93 22.96
N GLU A 268 -12.66 29.06 22.04
CA GLU A 268 -12.17 29.40 20.70
C GLU A 268 -13.28 29.99 19.81
N PHE A 269 -14.53 29.56 20.00
CA PHE A 269 -15.67 30.13 19.29
C PHE A 269 -16.01 31.52 19.86
N ASP A 270 -16.07 31.63 21.19
CA ASP A 270 -16.41 32.88 21.90
C ASP A 270 -15.28 33.93 21.90
N GLY A 271 -14.09 33.56 21.39
CA GLY A 271 -12.83 34.29 21.48
C GLY A 271 -12.95 35.82 21.46
N HIS A 272 -12.10 36.49 22.25
CA HIS A 272 -12.13 37.91 22.62
C HIS A 272 -12.96 38.78 21.67
N GLN A 273 -14.14 39.15 22.15
CA GLN A 273 -15.12 39.96 21.45
C GLN A 273 -14.46 41.25 20.94
N GLY A 274 -14.18 41.27 19.62
CA GLY A 274 -14.02 42.48 18.83
C GLY A 274 -12.92 43.43 19.27
N LEU A 275 -11.72 43.28 18.71
CA LEU A 275 -10.83 44.41 18.38
C LEU A 275 -9.91 44.03 17.21
N GLY A 276 -10.50 43.61 16.08
CA GLY A 276 -9.80 43.40 14.80
C GLY A 276 -8.65 42.37 14.84
N PRO A 277 -8.01 42.08 13.70
CA PRO A 277 -6.70 41.48 13.73
C PRO A 277 -5.77 42.48 14.42
N ALA A 278 -5.35 42.18 15.64
CA ALA A 278 -4.09 42.70 16.13
C ALA A 278 -3.06 42.31 15.07
N THR A 279 -2.70 43.27 14.23
CA THR A 279 -1.63 43.10 13.26
C THR A 279 -0.44 42.65 14.09
N THR A 280 0.01 41.41 13.84
CA THR A 280 1.25 40.91 14.38
C THR A 280 2.33 41.84 13.88
N LYS A 281 2.67 42.84 14.70
CA LYS A 281 3.73 43.81 14.44
C LYS A 281 4.98 42.96 14.18
N PRO A 282 5.60 43.03 12.99
CA PRO A 282 6.76 42.21 12.68
C PRO A 282 7.82 42.49 13.73
N ARG A 283 8.09 41.49 14.57
CA ARG A 283 9.09 41.56 15.64
C ARG A 283 10.46 41.61 14.97
N GLY A 284 11.00 42.81 14.84
CA GLY A 284 12.32 43.06 14.29
C GLY A 284 13.38 42.19 14.98
N ARG A 285 14.24 41.59 14.17
CA ARG A 285 15.40 40.80 14.62
C ARG A 285 16.29 41.65 15.51
N GLY A 286 16.31 41.33 16.80
CA GLY A 286 17.30 41.82 17.76
C GLY A 286 18.58 41.00 17.66
N SER A 287 19.68 41.73 17.45
CA SER A 287 21.07 41.28 17.33
C SER A 287 21.54 40.42 18.52
N ALA A 288 22.26 39.32 18.26
CA ALA A 288 22.95 38.53 19.28
C ALA A 288 24.39 39.04 19.44
N SER A 289 24.72 39.54 20.64
CA SER A 289 26.10 39.83 21.03
C SER A 289 26.82 38.55 21.43
N THR A 290 27.99 38.36 20.82
CA THR A 290 29.00 37.35 21.10
C THR A 290 29.70 37.67 22.43
N ILE A 291 29.80 36.70 23.35
CA ILE A 291 30.78 36.73 24.45
C ILE A 291 31.67 35.50 24.32
N ALA A 292 32.97 35.76 24.20
CA ALA A 292 34.04 34.77 24.10
C ALA A 292 34.51 34.31 25.48
N SER A 293 35.01 33.07 25.57
CA SER A 293 35.85 32.59 26.68
C SER A 293 36.79 31.48 26.23
N PRO A 294 37.91 31.26 26.97
CA PRO A 294 39.20 30.85 26.39
C PRO A 294 39.49 29.34 26.44
N ALA A 295 40.52 28.98 25.68
CA ALA A 295 40.98 27.63 25.38
C ALA A 295 41.80 26.97 26.50
N THR A 296 41.78 25.63 26.51
CA THR A 296 42.73 24.73 27.20
C THR A 296 43.40 23.81 26.18
N PRO A 297 44.70 23.49 26.32
CA PRO A 297 45.42 22.62 25.38
C PRO A 297 45.23 21.14 25.76
N THR A 298 45.05 20.27 24.76
CA THR A 298 45.11 18.81 24.98
C THR A 298 45.91 18.16 23.87
N THR A 299 46.81 17.29 24.31
CA THR A 299 47.91 16.65 23.60
C THR A 299 47.49 15.79 22.42
N LEU A 300 48.28 15.93 21.36
CA LEU A 300 48.20 15.29 20.06
C LEU A 300 48.66 13.82 20.14
N LEU A 301 47.75 12.88 19.93
CA LEU A 301 48.06 11.49 19.55
C LEU A 301 47.33 11.25 18.24
N ASP A 302 48.08 11.03 17.15
CA ASP A 302 47.57 10.96 15.79
C ASP A 302 47.07 9.53 15.46
N PRO A 303 45.73 9.29 15.45
CA PRO A 303 45.16 7.98 15.13
C PRO A 303 45.36 7.59 13.66
N THR A 304 45.78 8.53 12.81
CA THR A 304 45.99 8.32 11.37
C THR A 304 47.20 7.42 11.11
N ALA A 305 48.23 7.49 11.97
CA ALA A 305 49.42 6.68 11.86
C ALA A 305 49.16 5.18 12.16
N MET A 306 48.25 4.87 13.10
CA MET A 306 47.89 3.47 13.40
C MET A 306 47.03 2.83 12.30
N PHE A 307 46.19 3.61 11.62
CA PHE A 307 45.33 3.09 10.55
C PHE A 307 46.13 2.78 9.27
N MET A 308 47.13 3.61 8.94
CA MET A 308 47.97 3.40 7.75
C MET A 308 48.88 2.17 7.89
N ALA A 309 49.35 1.84 9.10
CA ALA A 309 50.17 0.65 9.34
C ALA A 309 49.42 -0.68 9.14
N ALA A 310 48.10 -0.70 9.36
CA ALA A 310 47.28 -1.91 9.28
C ALA A 310 46.85 -2.29 7.84
N MET A 311 46.94 -1.39 6.87
CA MET A 311 46.46 -1.62 5.49
C MET A 311 47.53 -2.21 4.55
N VAL A 312 48.80 -2.23 4.95
CA VAL A 312 49.93 -2.66 4.10
C VAL A 312 49.85 -4.14 3.67
N PRO A 313 49.45 -5.12 4.52
CA PRO A 313 49.37 -6.52 4.09
C PRO A 313 48.28 -6.80 3.03
N LEU A 314 47.20 -6.01 3.01
CA LEU A 314 46.05 -6.21 2.11
C LEU A 314 46.32 -5.82 0.66
N LEU A 315 47.23 -4.88 0.43
CA LEU A 315 47.59 -4.43 -0.93
C LEU A 315 48.54 -5.40 -1.65
N VAL A 316 49.31 -6.19 -0.90
CA VAL A 316 50.24 -7.18 -1.48
C VAL A 316 49.49 -8.41 -2.02
N SER A 317 48.31 -8.75 -1.50
CA SER A 317 47.50 -9.87 -1.99
C SER A 317 46.72 -9.58 -3.28
N LEU A 318 46.61 -8.33 -3.72
CA LEU A 318 45.80 -7.95 -4.89
C LEU A 318 46.59 -7.85 -6.21
N THR A 319 47.93 -7.91 -6.16
CA THR A 319 48.77 -7.72 -7.36
C THR A 319 49.21 -9.01 -8.04
N GLN A 320 48.88 -10.17 -7.48
CA GLN A 320 49.13 -11.46 -8.12
C GLN A 320 47.81 -12.05 -8.61
N THR A 321 47.50 -11.90 -9.90
CA THR A 321 46.79 -12.87 -10.78
C THR A 321 46.08 -12.12 -11.91
N ILE A 322 46.78 -11.81 -13.01
CA ILE A 322 46.15 -11.57 -14.32
C ILE A 322 47.05 -12.20 -15.39
N ALA A 323 46.59 -13.30 -15.98
CA ALA A 323 47.02 -13.79 -17.28
C ALA A 323 45.84 -13.64 -18.26
N PRO A 324 46.03 -13.09 -19.47
CA PRO A 324 44.94 -12.84 -20.41
C PRO A 324 44.65 -14.06 -21.30
N HIS A 325 43.37 -14.40 -21.45
CA HIS A 325 42.88 -15.37 -22.43
C HIS A 325 41.99 -14.66 -23.46
N PRO A 326 42.09 -14.93 -24.79
CA PRO A 326 41.35 -14.18 -25.81
C PRO A 326 39.94 -14.74 -26.03
N THR A 327 38.97 -13.84 -26.20
CA THR A 327 37.59 -14.11 -26.63
C THR A 327 37.42 -13.96 -28.15
N PRO A 328 36.65 -14.85 -28.81
CA PRO A 328 36.26 -14.69 -30.22
C PRO A 328 34.97 -13.86 -30.38
N GLN A 329 34.90 -13.11 -31.48
CA GLN A 329 33.74 -12.32 -31.92
C GLN A 329 32.72 -13.20 -32.67
N VAL A 330 31.42 -12.95 -32.44
CA VAL A 330 30.32 -13.48 -33.25
C VAL A 330 29.44 -12.30 -33.69
N GLU A 331 29.27 -12.14 -35.00
CA GLU A 331 28.34 -11.19 -35.63
C GLU A 331 26.89 -11.67 -35.52
N GLU A 332 25.98 -10.75 -35.15
CA GLU A 332 24.53 -11.00 -35.12
C GLU A 332 23.82 -10.08 -36.13
N LYS A 333 23.15 -10.70 -37.11
CA LYS A 333 22.31 -10.03 -38.13
C LYS A 333 20.89 -9.87 -37.59
N VAL A 334 20.43 -8.62 -37.46
CA VAL A 334 19.04 -8.29 -37.10
C VAL A 334 18.21 -8.05 -38.36
N ALA A 335 17.18 -8.86 -38.57
CA ALA A 335 16.14 -8.61 -39.57
C ALA A 335 14.89 -8.04 -38.89
N LYS A 336 14.40 -6.90 -39.42
CA LYS A 336 13.16 -6.23 -39.02
C LYS A 336 11.97 -6.92 -39.71
N VAL A 337 10.92 -7.20 -38.94
CA VAL A 337 9.57 -7.44 -39.47
C VAL A 337 8.60 -6.52 -38.73
N ALA A 338 7.95 -5.65 -39.48
CA ALA A 338 6.85 -4.80 -39.01
C ALA A 338 5.53 -5.56 -39.22
N VAL A 339 4.64 -5.49 -38.22
CA VAL A 339 3.23 -5.88 -38.37
C VAL A 339 2.39 -4.71 -37.90
N VAL A 340 1.59 -4.20 -38.82
CA VAL A 340 0.48 -3.27 -38.65
C VAL A 340 -0.80 -4.11 -38.76
N LEU A 341 -1.75 -3.95 -37.83
CA LEU A 341 -3.18 -3.84 -38.14
C LEU A 341 -4.01 -3.57 -36.87
N ALA A 342 -5.07 -2.80 -37.10
CA ALA A 342 -6.00 -2.20 -36.16
C ALA A 342 -7.25 -3.07 -35.92
N ASP A 343 -8.02 -2.71 -34.89
CA ASP A 343 -9.49 -2.50 -34.84
C ASP A 343 -9.98 -2.68 -33.40
N ASP A 344 -10.56 -1.66 -32.76
CA ASP A 344 -11.92 -1.11 -32.95
C ASP A 344 -12.96 -1.93 -32.18
N LEU A 345 -13.27 -1.49 -30.96
CA LEU A 345 -14.53 -1.82 -30.29
C LEU A 345 -15.03 -0.58 -29.53
N THR A 346 -16.26 -0.26 -29.90
CA THR A 346 -17.07 0.90 -29.56
C THR A 346 -17.65 0.80 -28.16
N ASP A 347 -17.57 1.92 -27.44
CA ASP A 347 -18.13 2.15 -26.10
C ASP A 347 -19.54 2.72 -26.25
N MET A 348 -20.52 2.14 -25.55
CA MET A 348 -21.90 2.63 -25.49
C MET A 348 -22.24 2.94 -24.04
N ASP A 349 -22.28 4.23 -23.72
CA ASP A 349 -22.80 4.77 -22.47
C ASP A 349 -24.34 4.63 -22.41
N GLU A 350 -24.87 4.15 -21.27
CA GLU A 350 -26.29 4.31 -20.89
C GLU A 350 -26.43 4.92 -19.48
N PRO A 351 -27.42 5.79 -19.24
CA PRO A 351 -27.43 6.69 -18.09
C PRO A 351 -28.21 6.16 -16.88
N GLY A 352 -27.55 6.21 -15.72
CA GLY A 352 -28.06 6.79 -14.48
C GLY A 352 -29.44 6.36 -13.95
N VAL A 353 -29.48 5.24 -13.22
CA VAL A 353 -30.39 5.07 -12.07
C VAL A 353 -29.64 4.40 -10.92
N ALA A 354 -29.54 5.08 -9.78
CA ALA A 354 -29.00 4.52 -8.54
C ALA A 354 -29.96 3.45 -7.99
N THR A 355 -29.87 2.24 -8.53
CA THR A 355 -30.52 1.04 -8.01
C THR A 355 -29.51 0.23 -7.21
N GLY A 356 -29.99 -0.43 -6.14
CA GLY A 356 -29.17 -1.16 -5.19
C GLY A 356 -28.18 -2.11 -5.86
N PHE A 357 -26.99 -2.22 -5.27
CA PHE A 357 -25.90 -3.07 -5.75
C PHE A 357 -26.38 -4.50 -5.95
N THR A 358 -26.49 -4.94 -7.20
CA THR A 358 -26.69 -6.34 -7.53
C THR A 358 -25.32 -6.99 -7.73
N PHE A 359 -24.95 -7.88 -6.81
CA PHE A 359 -23.83 -8.79 -7.05
C PHE A 359 -24.19 -9.70 -8.23
N LEU A 360 -23.35 -9.74 -9.26
CA LEU A 360 -23.55 -10.64 -10.39
C LEU A 360 -23.30 -12.10 -9.95
N PRO A 361 -24.01 -13.10 -10.52
CA PRO A 361 -23.81 -14.53 -10.21
C PRO A 361 -22.34 -15.00 -10.30
N SER A 362 -21.55 -14.38 -11.18
CA SER A 362 -20.12 -14.65 -11.31
C SER A 362 -19.30 -14.33 -10.04
N HIS A 363 -19.81 -13.48 -9.16
CA HIS A 363 -19.11 -13.07 -7.93
C HIS A 363 -19.22 -14.15 -6.85
N THR A 364 -20.36 -14.83 -6.75
CA THR A 364 -20.56 -15.96 -5.83
C THR A 364 -19.58 -17.08 -6.13
N PHE A 365 -19.47 -17.48 -7.40
CA PHE A 365 -18.52 -18.50 -7.84
C PHE A 365 -17.07 -18.11 -7.52
N ASN A 366 -16.67 -16.88 -7.82
CA ASN A 366 -15.31 -16.40 -7.54
C ASN A 366 -14.99 -16.39 -6.04
N CYS A 367 -15.92 -15.94 -5.20
CA CYS A 367 -15.75 -15.94 -3.74
C CYS A 367 -15.60 -17.36 -3.19
N VAL A 368 -16.41 -18.30 -3.67
CA VAL A 368 -16.33 -19.72 -3.29
C VAL A 368 -15.02 -20.36 -3.76
N LEU A 369 -14.57 -20.01 -4.97
CA LEU A 369 -13.30 -20.52 -5.51
C LEU A 369 -12.10 -20.02 -4.70
N THR A 370 -12.06 -18.73 -4.36
CA THR A 370 -10.98 -18.18 -3.53
C THR A 370 -11.03 -18.75 -2.12
N PHE A 371 -12.22 -18.94 -1.54
CA PHE A 371 -12.38 -19.60 -0.24
C PHE A 371 -11.81 -21.02 -0.23
N LYS A 372 -12.04 -21.80 -1.31
CA LYS A 372 -11.48 -23.14 -1.46
C LYS A 372 -9.95 -23.11 -1.49
N LEU A 373 -9.37 -22.18 -2.24
CA LEU A 373 -7.91 -22.02 -2.34
C LEU A 373 -7.29 -21.63 -0.99
N ASP A 374 -7.93 -20.71 -0.26
CA ASP A 374 -7.39 -20.16 0.98
C ASP A 374 -7.56 -21.09 2.19
N THR A 375 -8.62 -21.91 2.22
CA THR A 375 -8.97 -22.72 3.40
C THR A 375 -8.93 -24.23 3.17
N GLY A 376 -8.86 -24.69 1.92
CA GLY A 376 -8.98 -26.10 1.56
C GLY A 376 -10.41 -26.66 1.66
N ILE A 377 -11.41 -25.85 2.05
CA ILE A 377 -12.80 -26.28 2.17
C ILE A 377 -13.48 -26.16 0.80
N ASN A 378 -13.82 -27.29 0.18
CA ASN A 378 -14.49 -27.29 -1.12
C ASN A 378 -16.00 -27.05 -0.97
N LEU A 379 -16.46 -25.86 -1.39
CA LEU A 379 -17.89 -25.52 -1.51
C LEU A 379 -18.32 -25.27 -2.97
N VAL A 380 -17.49 -25.60 -3.95
CA VAL A 380 -17.75 -25.29 -5.37
C VAL A 380 -19.03 -25.95 -5.87
N ASP A 381 -19.30 -27.18 -5.43
CA ASP A 381 -20.52 -27.93 -5.82
C ASP A 381 -21.80 -27.36 -5.17
N LYS A 382 -21.66 -26.37 -4.27
CA LYS A 382 -22.76 -25.72 -3.56
C LYS A 382 -23.11 -24.34 -4.12
N VAL A 383 -22.38 -23.86 -5.13
CA VAL A 383 -22.64 -22.55 -5.76
C VAL A 383 -24.06 -22.47 -6.31
N ALA A 384 -24.54 -23.52 -6.99
CA ALA A 384 -25.91 -23.56 -7.51
C ALA A 384 -26.98 -23.46 -6.40
N ALA A 385 -26.72 -23.99 -5.19
CA ALA A 385 -27.63 -23.87 -4.06
C ALA A 385 -27.62 -22.45 -3.47
N LEU A 386 -26.45 -21.80 -3.42
CA LEU A 386 -26.35 -20.39 -3.00
C LEU A 386 -27.07 -19.47 -3.99
N ASP A 387 -26.86 -19.68 -5.28
CA ASP A 387 -27.51 -18.89 -6.34
C ASP A 387 -29.03 -19.11 -6.34
N HIS A 388 -29.51 -20.35 -6.12
CA HIS A 388 -30.94 -20.64 -6.03
C HIS A 388 -31.64 -19.95 -4.85
N CYS A 389 -30.90 -19.66 -3.77
CA CYS A 389 -31.41 -18.95 -2.60
C CYS A 389 -31.08 -17.45 -2.61
N ASP A 390 -30.57 -16.91 -3.72
CA ASP A 390 -30.11 -15.52 -3.85
C ASP A 390 -29.11 -15.10 -2.75
N LEU A 391 -28.28 -16.03 -2.30
CA LEU A 391 -27.28 -15.81 -1.24
C LEU A 391 -25.95 -15.33 -1.82
N THR A 392 -25.83 -14.01 -1.97
CA THR A 392 -24.62 -13.35 -2.47
C THR A 392 -23.58 -13.12 -1.36
N PRO A 393 -22.26 -12.96 -1.70
CA PRO A 393 -21.19 -12.80 -0.70
C PRO A 393 -21.36 -11.65 0.31
N ASP A 394 -22.11 -10.62 -0.04
CA ASP A 394 -22.43 -9.48 0.83
C ASP A 394 -23.60 -9.76 1.80
N ILE A 395 -24.52 -10.65 1.43
CA ILE A 395 -25.68 -11.05 2.25
C ILE A 395 -25.32 -12.21 3.19
N ILE A 396 -24.49 -13.15 2.73
CA ILE A 396 -24.07 -14.35 3.48
C ILE A 396 -23.65 -14.08 4.94
N PRO A 397 -22.93 -12.98 5.28
CA PRO A 397 -22.57 -12.66 6.66
C PRO A 397 -23.73 -12.34 7.60
N GLU A 398 -24.91 -11.99 7.05
CA GLU A 398 -26.11 -11.63 7.80
C GLU A 398 -27.10 -12.82 7.93
N VAL A 399 -26.87 -13.90 7.18
CA VAL A 399 -27.71 -15.10 7.22
C VAL A 399 -27.46 -15.87 8.53
N PRO A 400 -28.49 -16.35 9.24
CA PRO A 400 -28.28 -17.24 10.39
C PRO A 400 -27.48 -18.49 10.01
N HIS A 401 -26.46 -18.83 10.80
CA HIS A 401 -25.53 -19.91 10.48
C HIS A 401 -26.23 -21.28 10.33
N GLU A 402 -27.29 -21.55 11.09
CA GLU A 402 -28.08 -22.79 10.99
C GLU A 402 -28.71 -22.94 9.60
N HIS A 403 -29.30 -21.86 9.07
CA HIS A 403 -29.91 -21.85 7.75
C HIS A 403 -28.86 -22.05 6.65
N LEU A 404 -27.74 -21.31 6.74
CA LEU A 404 -26.65 -21.43 5.78
C LEU A 404 -26.00 -22.81 5.80
N ALA A 405 -25.86 -23.43 6.98
CA ALA A 405 -25.37 -24.80 7.12
C ALA A 405 -26.30 -25.81 6.45
N GLY A 406 -27.62 -25.61 6.55
CA GLY A 406 -28.63 -26.39 5.85
C GLY A 406 -28.53 -26.29 4.33
N VAL A 407 -28.38 -25.07 3.79
CA VAL A 407 -28.23 -24.84 2.34
C VAL A 407 -26.92 -25.47 1.81
N LEU A 408 -25.82 -25.30 2.53
CA LEU A 408 -24.51 -25.80 2.10
C LEU A 408 -24.35 -27.31 2.34
N GLY A 409 -25.08 -27.90 3.29
CA GLY A 409 -24.91 -29.28 3.72
C GLY A 409 -23.52 -29.53 4.33
N VAL A 410 -23.00 -28.58 5.12
CA VAL A 410 -21.70 -28.67 5.79
C VAL A 410 -21.83 -28.43 7.29
N SER A 411 -20.83 -28.88 8.05
CA SER A 411 -20.78 -28.67 9.51
C SER A 411 -20.79 -27.19 9.87
N GLU A 412 -21.45 -26.84 10.97
CA GLU A 412 -21.56 -25.48 11.52
C GLU A 412 -20.23 -24.68 11.51
N GLY A 413 -19.13 -25.28 12.00
CA GLY A 413 -17.84 -24.61 12.03
C GLY A 413 -17.30 -24.21 10.65
N LYS A 414 -17.58 -24.99 9.60
CA LYS A 414 -17.22 -24.64 8.20
C LYS A 414 -18.10 -23.50 7.69
N THR A 415 -19.38 -23.52 8.05
CA THR A 415 -20.34 -22.45 7.73
C THR A 415 -19.92 -21.12 8.33
N ILE A 416 -19.62 -21.09 9.64
CA ILE A 416 -19.16 -19.86 10.33
C ILE A 416 -17.87 -19.34 9.68
N ARG A 417 -16.93 -20.23 9.35
CA ARG A 417 -15.68 -19.86 8.68
C ARG A 417 -15.94 -19.24 7.29
N PHE A 418 -16.89 -19.78 6.53
CA PHE A 418 -17.29 -19.22 5.24
C PHE A 418 -17.95 -17.84 5.41
N GLN A 419 -18.80 -17.63 6.42
CA GLN A 419 -19.40 -16.31 6.69
C GLN A 419 -18.37 -15.24 7.02
N LEU A 420 -17.39 -15.57 7.87
CA LEU A 420 -16.28 -14.67 8.19
C LEU A 420 -15.46 -14.33 6.94
N TYR A 421 -15.22 -15.31 6.07
CA TYR A 421 -14.54 -15.09 4.80
C TYR A 421 -15.31 -14.16 3.88
N CYS A 422 -16.62 -14.40 3.67
CA CYS A 422 -17.48 -13.54 2.86
C CYS A 422 -17.50 -12.09 3.36
N ARG A 423 -17.54 -11.88 4.69
CA ARG A 423 -17.46 -10.54 5.29
C ARG A 423 -16.17 -9.81 4.94
N GLN A 424 -15.03 -10.51 4.98
CA GLN A 424 -13.75 -9.93 4.60
C GLN A 424 -13.68 -9.68 3.09
N TRP A 425 -14.12 -10.66 2.31
CA TRP A 425 -14.12 -10.60 0.85
C TRP A 425 -14.97 -9.42 0.33
N ALA A 426 -16.16 -9.19 0.90
CA ALA A 426 -17.04 -8.08 0.53
C ALA A 426 -16.40 -6.70 0.82
N LYS A 427 -15.65 -6.58 1.93
CA LYS A 427 -14.88 -5.37 2.25
C LYS A 427 -13.80 -5.11 1.21
N ASP A 428 -13.00 -6.13 0.90
CA ASP A 428 -11.91 -6.01 -0.07
C ASP A 428 -12.43 -5.73 -1.49
N PHE A 429 -13.55 -6.35 -1.86
CA PHE A 429 -14.22 -6.11 -3.13
C PHE A 429 -14.72 -4.66 -3.25
N SER A 430 -15.36 -4.14 -2.19
CA SER A 430 -15.84 -2.76 -2.14
C SER A 430 -14.69 -1.75 -2.22
N CYS A 431 -13.57 -2.02 -1.55
CA CYS A 431 -12.36 -1.20 -1.63
C CYS A 431 -11.79 -1.18 -3.06
N LYS A 432 -11.63 -2.35 -3.70
CA LYS A 432 -11.12 -2.45 -5.07
C LYS A 432 -11.99 -1.72 -6.09
N ARG A 433 -13.31 -1.67 -5.89
CA ARG A 433 -14.20 -0.95 -6.81
C ARG A 433 -14.13 0.56 -6.63
N LYS A 434 -14.10 1.04 -5.39
CA LYS A 434 -13.84 2.47 -5.10
C LYS A 434 -12.52 2.93 -5.72
N GLU A 435 -11.48 2.09 -5.65
CA GLU A 435 -10.20 2.35 -6.32
C GLU A 435 -10.36 2.52 -7.84
N LYS A 436 -11.20 1.70 -8.50
CA LYS A 436 -11.47 1.80 -9.95
C LYS A 436 -12.34 2.99 -10.33
N GLU A 437 -13.31 3.36 -9.52
CA GLU A 437 -14.18 4.53 -9.77
C GLU A 437 -13.41 5.85 -9.63
N THR A 438 -12.33 5.86 -8.83
CA THR A 438 -11.46 7.04 -8.65
C THR A 438 -10.29 7.13 -9.64
N ALA A 439 -10.03 6.06 -10.40
CA ALA A 439 -8.96 5.99 -11.40
C ALA A 439 -9.52 6.32 -12.77
#